data_AF-A0AAW8KNV6-F1
#
_entry.id   AF-A0AAW8KNV6-F1
#
_cell.length_a   1.000
_cell.length_b   1.000
_cell.length_c   1.000
_cell.angle_alpha   90.00
_cell.angle_beta   90.00
_cell.angle_gamma   90.00
#
_symmetry.space_group_name_H-M   'P 1'
#
loop_
_entity.id
_entity.type
_entity.pdbx_description
1 polymer ?
#
loop_
_entity_poly.entity_id
_entity_poly.type
_entity_poly.pdbx_seq_one_letter_code
_entity_poly.pdbx_strand_id
1 'polypeptide(L)'
;LGLMGFDPEHIDTQLSTSLIEDVLENNAIQLNQQKTNSFDYKHDVLFLDESLPYHPNAMELIAYNEAQEILYAETYYSVGGGFIVSQRQLATTQTETNDVKVPYPFHSAAELLSLCKTHHLSVSELMLENEKSWRSEAEIRSKIMEIWKVMQQCIHNGLINDGILPGGLNVKRRAKKIHDKLLNKKNSNLIVTTFHAMEWVNLFALAVNEENAAGGRVVTAPTNGAAGIIPAVLYYYVTFSKDFSEDKVVR
;
A
#
# COMPACT_ATOMS: atom_id res chain seq x y z
N LEU A 1 -3.67 -0.16 17.30
CA LEU A 1 -2.55 -0.81 16.58
C LEU A 1 -1.31 0.09 16.50
N GLY A 2 -1.31 1.20 15.76
CA GLY A 2 -0.13 2.08 15.67
C GLY A 2 0.38 2.57 17.03
N LEU A 3 -0.52 3.01 17.93
CA LEU A 3 -0.17 3.37 19.32
C LEU A 3 0.43 2.21 20.14
N MET A 4 0.16 0.95 19.76
CA MET A 4 0.75 -0.23 20.38
C MET A 4 2.13 -0.57 19.80
N GLY A 5 2.65 0.24 18.86
CA GLY A 5 3.97 0.04 18.25
C GLY A 5 3.99 -0.92 17.06
N PHE A 6 2.83 -1.26 16.49
CA PHE A 6 2.79 -2.05 15.25
C PHE A 6 3.08 -1.18 14.03
N ASP A 7 3.91 -1.70 13.14
CA ASP A 7 4.22 -1.11 11.84
C ASP A 7 3.32 -1.71 10.73
N PRO A 8 2.74 -0.88 9.83
CA PRO A 8 1.84 -1.36 8.78
C PRO A 8 2.49 -2.29 7.75
N GLU A 9 3.81 -2.24 7.54
CA GLU A 9 4.53 -3.12 6.64
C GLU A 9 4.68 -4.53 7.22
N HIS A 10 4.83 -4.65 8.55
CA HIS A 10 5.17 -5.93 9.18
C HIS A 10 4.04 -6.56 10.01
N ILE A 11 2.99 -5.81 10.36
CA ILE A 11 1.88 -6.34 11.17
C ILE A 11 1.23 -7.58 10.55
N ASP A 12 0.97 -8.59 11.39
CA ASP A 12 0.11 -9.70 11.02
C ASP A 12 -1.35 -9.21 10.99
N THR A 13 -1.89 -9.08 9.78
CA THR A 13 -3.25 -8.60 9.57
C THR A 13 -4.31 -9.53 10.16
N GLN A 14 -3.99 -10.81 10.40
CA GLN A 14 -4.91 -11.77 11.03
C GLN A 14 -5.12 -11.47 12.53
N LEU A 15 -4.12 -10.89 13.19
CA LEU A 15 -4.20 -10.52 14.61
C LEU A 15 -4.79 -9.13 14.83
N SER A 16 -4.89 -8.33 13.77
CA SER A 16 -5.32 -6.93 13.87
C SER A 16 -6.70 -6.77 14.53
N THR A 17 -7.66 -7.61 14.14
CA THR A 17 -9.03 -7.60 14.69
C THR A 17 -9.05 -7.98 16.17
N SER A 18 -8.42 -9.11 16.54
CA SER A 18 -8.43 -9.57 17.92
C SER A 18 -7.74 -8.57 18.85
N LEU A 19 -6.63 -7.96 18.42
CA LEU A 19 -5.94 -6.93 19.20
C LEU A 19 -6.80 -5.68 19.40
N ILE A 20 -7.62 -5.31 18.42
CA ILE A 20 -8.55 -4.18 18.56
C ILE A 20 -9.68 -4.56 19.52
N GLU A 21 -10.27 -5.75 19.35
CA GLU A 21 -11.34 -6.26 20.23
C GLU A 21 -10.86 -6.31 21.69
N ASP A 22 -9.66 -6.84 21.95
CA ASP A 22 -9.07 -6.90 23.29
C ASP A 22 -8.95 -5.51 23.93
N VAL A 23 -8.53 -4.49 23.18
CA VAL A 23 -8.43 -3.11 23.68
C VAL A 23 -9.81 -2.54 24.02
N LEU A 24 -10.81 -2.78 23.16
CA LEU A 24 -12.17 -2.29 23.35
C LEU A 24 -12.89 -2.98 24.51
N GLU A 25 -12.68 -4.28 24.71
CA GLU A 25 -13.30 -5.04 25.80
C GLU A 25 -12.70 -4.68 27.16
N ASN A 26 -11.38 -4.50 27.22
CA ASN A 26 -10.67 -4.26 28.47
C ASN A 26 -10.55 -2.78 28.85
N ASN A 27 -10.93 -1.84 27.98
CA ASN A 27 -10.71 -0.39 28.13
C ASN A 27 -9.25 -0.06 28.51
N ALA A 28 -8.31 -0.77 27.89
CA ALA A 28 -6.89 -0.67 28.18
C ALA A 28 -6.08 -0.89 26.91
N ILE A 29 -5.05 -0.07 26.72
CA ILE A 29 -4.14 -0.14 25.57
C ILE A 29 -2.71 -0.38 26.05
N GLN A 30 -2.00 -1.29 25.39
CA GLN A 30 -0.58 -1.51 25.64
C GLN A 30 0.26 -0.61 24.73
N LEU A 31 0.56 0.60 25.19
CA LEU A 31 1.35 1.58 24.44
C LEU A 31 2.75 1.05 24.15
N ASN A 32 3.12 1.08 22.87
CA ASN A 32 4.39 0.56 22.35
C ASN A 32 4.74 -0.86 22.86
N GLN A 33 3.74 -1.69 23.16
CA GLN A 33 3.90 -3.00 23.81
C GLN A 33 4.68 -2.98 25.15
N GLN A 34 4.81 -1.82 25.79
CA GLN A 34 5.64 -1.62 26.98
C GLN A 34 4.80 -1.35 28.23
N LYS A 35 3.82 -0.46 28.12
CA LYS A 35 3.02 0.00 29.27
C LYS A 35 1.54 -0.12 28.97
N THR A 36 0.80 -0.71 29.90
CA THR A 36 -0.66 -0.72 29.85
C THR A 36 -1.19 0.57 30.43
N ASN A 37 -2.03 1.26 29.67
CA ASN A 37 -2.70 2.49 30.03
C ASN A 37 -4.20 2.32 29.91
N SER A 38 -4.98 3.04 30.72
CA SER A 38 -6.43 3.15 30.53
C SER A 38 -6.70 3.79 29.17
N PHE A 39 -7.67 3.24 28.45
CA PHE A 39 -8.10 3.71 27.15
C PHE A 39 -9.59 3.41 26.97
N ASP A 40 -10.43 4.43 27.05
CA ASP A 40 -11.87 4.33 26.75
C ASP A 40 -12.11 4.86 25.34
N TYR A 41 -12.40 3.97 24.39
CA TYR A 41 -12.62 4.33 22.99
C TYR A 41 -13.67 5.43 22.80
N LYS A 42 -14.73 5.47 23.62
CA LYS A 42 -15.82 6.45 23.45
C LYS A 42 -15.43 7.84 23.92
N HIS A 43 -14.47 7.92 24.82
CA HIS A 43 -13.99 9.18 25.38
C HIS A 43 -12.70 9.66 24.69
N ASP A 44 -11.76 8.73 24.45
CA ASP A 44 -10.39 9.04 24.02
C ASP A 44 -10.26 9.11 22.48
N VAL A 45 -11.25 8.63 21.73
CA VAL A 45 -11.29 8.75 20.26
C VAL A 45 -12.48 9.61 19.85
N LEU A 46 -12.18 10.84 19.44
CA LEU A 46 -13.18 11.81 18.99
C LEU A 46 -13.15 11.93 17.46
N PHE A 47 -14.29 11.67 16.83
CA PHE A 47 -14.51 11.97 15.41
C PHE A 47 -15.15 13.35 15.32
N LEU A 48 -14.41 14.31 14.77
CA LEU A 48 -14.85 15.69 14.59
C LEU A 48 -15.15 15.92 13.11
N ASP A 49 -16.31 16.49 12.81
CA ASP A 49 -16.71 16.85 11.44
C ASP A 49 -16.06 18.16 10.94
N GLU A 50 -15.08 18.68 11.69
CA GLU A 50 -14.35 19.91 11.39
C GLU A 50 -13.10 19.61 10.56
N SER A 51 -12.96 20.27 9.41
CA SER A 51 -11.73 20.21 8.62
C SER A 51 -10.74 21.28 9.09
N LEU A 52 -9.49 20.88 9.30
CA LEU A 52 -8.42 21.83 9.59
C LEU A 52 -7.98 22.57 8.31
N PRO A 53 -7.44 23.80 8.41
CA PRO A 53 -7.16 24.66 7.24
C PRO A 53 -6.14 24.10 6.24
N TYR A 54 -5.18 23.29 6.70
CA TYR A 54 -4.08 22.81 5.85
C TYR A 54 -4.49 21.63 4.96
N HIS A 55 -5.11 20.60 5.55
CA HIS A 55 -5.52 19.40 4.83
C HIS A 55 -6.70 18.72 5.55
N PRO A 56 -7.71 18.20 4.83
CA PRO A 56 -8.93 17.65 5.44
C PRO A 56 -8.68 16.38 6.26
N ASN A 57 -7.69 15.57 5.89
CA ASN A 57 -7.31 14.40 6.68
C ASN A 57 -6.30 14.81 7.75
N ALA A 58 -6.79 15.12 8.95
CA ALA A 58 -5.99 15.50 10.09
C ALA A 58 -6.35 14.68 11.34
N MET A 59 -5.37 14.49 12.21
CA MET A 59 -5.54 13.84 13.51
C MET A 59 -4.64 14.55 14.52
N GLU A 60 -5.20 14.88 15.69
CA GLU A 60 -4.43 15.37 16.83
C GLU A 60 -4.21 14.22 17.82
N LEU A 61 -2.97 14.08 18.30
CA LEU A 61 -2.62 13.14 19.35
C LEU A 61 -2.26 13.91 20.61
N ILE A 62 -2.99 13.65 21.69
CA ILE A 62 -2.78 14.30 22.99
C ILE A 62 -2.45 13.23 24.03
N ALA A 63 -1.38 13.45 24.80
CA ALA A 63 -1.00 12.60 25.92
C ALA A 63 -1.13 13.37 27.22
N TYR A 64 -1.78 12.76 28.22
CA TYR A 64 -1.98 13.32 29.55
C TYR A 64 -1.16 12.58 30.60
N ASN A 65 -0.82 13.27 31.69
CA ASN A 65 -0.36 12.63 32.92
C ASN A 65 -1.54 12.21 33.82
N GLU A 66 -1.24 11.62 34.97
CA GLU A 66 -2.25 11.18 35.94
C GLU A 66 -3.08 12.34 36.53
N ALA A 67 -2.54 13.56 36.54
CA ALA A 67 -3.21 14.78 36.98
C ALA A 67 -4.04 15.46 35.87
N GLN A 68 -4.21 14.81 34.71
CA GLN A 68 -4.91 15.35 33.52
C GLN A 68 -4.23 16.58 32.90
N GLU A 69 -2.93 16.75 33.13
CA GLU A 69 -2.12 17.78 32.47
C GLU A 69 -1.57 17.24 31.14
N ILE A 70 -1.55 18.08 30.11
CA ILE A 70 -1.03 17.71 28.79
C ILE A 70 0.49 17.59 28.84
N LEU A 71 1.00 16.40 28.55
CA LEU A 71 2.43 16.11 28.36
C LEU A 71 2.87 16.32 26.91
N TYR A 72 1.97 16.07 25.97
CA TYR A 72 2.23 16.17 24.53
C TYR A 72 0.94 16.46 23.78
N ALA A 73 1.00 17.32 22.78
CA ALA A 73 -0.05 17.54 21.80
C ALA A 73 0.60 17.85 20.46
N GLU A 74 0.20 17.15 19.41
CA GLU A 74 0.67 17.41 18.04
C GLU A 74 -0.39 17.01 17.03
N THR A 75 -0.52 17.83 15.99
CA THR A 75 -1.43 17.57 14.86
C THR A 75 -0.64 17.00 13.69
N TYR A 76 -1.17 15.93 13.10
CA TYR A 76 -0.62 15.26 11.93
C TYR A 76 -1.61 15.30 10.77
N TYR A 77 -1.07 15.47 9.56
CA TYR A 77 -1.84 15.49 8.32
C TYR A 77 -1.44 14.31 7.43
N SER A 78 -2.42 13.55 6.95
CA SER A 78 -2.20 12.51 5.95
C SER A 78 -2.42 13.10 4.55
N VAL A 79 -1.33 13.40 3.84
CA VAL A 79 -1.34 14.16 2.58
C VAL A 79 -1.47 13.28 1.31
N GLY A 80 -1.69 11.98 1.49
CA GLY A 80 -1.87 11.00 0.42
C GLY A 80 -0.70 10.04 0.24
N GLY A 81 -0.95 8.87 -0.34
CA GLY A 81 0.08 7.85 -0.60
C GLY A 81 0.71 7.21 0.64
N GLY A 82 0.18 7.49 1.84
CA GLY A 82 0.76 7.06 3.13
C GLY A 82 1.74 8.09 3.73
N PHE A 83 1.96 9.23 3.07
CA PHE A 83 2.82 10.30 3.60
C PHE A 83 2.10 11.10 4.69
N ILE A 84 2.87 11.49 5.71
CA ILE A 84 2.39 12.21 6.89
C ILE A 84 3.27 13.43 7.12
N VAL A 85 2.67 14.56 7.46
CA VAL A 85 3.38 15.80 7.84
C VAL A 85 2.80 16.30 9.16
N SER A 86 3.65 16.73 10.10
CA SER A 86 3.19 17.34 11.35
C SER A 86 2.94 18.85 11.21
N GLN A 87 2.04 19.40 12.01
CA GLN A 87 1.80 20.84 12.08
C GLN A 87 3.09 21.59 12.44
N ARG A 88 3.92 21.03 13.33
CA ARG A 88 5.25 21.58 13.64
C ARG A 88 6.17 21.65 12.42
N GLN A 89 6.22 20.61 11.59
CA GLN A 89 7.03 20.60 10.36
C GLN A 89 6.58 21.69 9.38
N LEU A 90 5.28 21.98 9.28
CA LEU A 90 4.74 23.04 8.43
C LEU A 90 5.10 24.44 8.95
N ALA A 91 5.17 24.61 10.27
CA ALA A 91 5.53 25.87 10.91
C ALA A 91 7.03 26.19 10.76
N THR A 92 7.87 25.17 10.62
CA THR A 92 9.30 25.33 10.33
C THR A 92 9.52 25.40 8.82
N THR A 93 10.11 26.47 8.29
CA THR A 93 10.48 26.61 6.87
C THR A 93 11.55 25.61 6.39
N GLN A 94 11.87 24.59 7.18
CA GLN A 94 12.74 23.50 6.80
C GLN A 94 11.93 22.47 6.03
N THR A 95 11.72 22.74 4.75
CA THR A 95 11.63 21.63 3.81
C THR A 95 12.96 20.90 3.86
N GLU A 96 13.01 19.77 4.57
CA GLU A 96 14.06 18.76 4.39
C GLU A 96 13.95 18.23 2.95
N THR A 97 14.39 19.02 1.98
CA THR A 97 14.68 18.51 0.66
C THR A 97 15.89 17.63 0.83
N ASN A 98 15.69 16.31 0.83
CA ASN A 98 16.77 15.35 0.60
C ASN A 98 17.38 15.70 -0.76
N ASP A 99 18.41 16.55 -0.76
CA ASP A 99 19.08 17.10 -1.94
C ASP A 99 20.04 16.07 -2.55
N VAL A 100 19.57 14.84 -2.68
CA VAL A 100 20.29 13.79 -3.39
C VAL A 100 20.21 14.11 -4.87
N LYS A 101 21.32 14.61 -5.41
CA LYS A 101 21.44 14.90 -6.83
C LYS A 101 21.54 13.61 -7.61
N VAL A 102 20.48 13.30 -8.37
CA VAL A 102 20.48 12.16 -9.30
C VAL A 102 21.24 12.50 -10.59
N PRO A 103 21.83 11.51 -11.29
CA PRO A 103 22.54 11.70 -12.55
C PRO A 103 21.68 12.27 -13.69
N TYR A 104 20.43 11.84 -13.79
CA TYR A 104 19.54 12.16 -14.92
C TYR A 104 18.19 12.74 -14.43
N PRO A 105 18.17 13.97 -13.86
CA PRO A 105 16.93 14.59 -13.39
C PRO A 105 16.04 15.01 -14.57
N PHE A 106 14.72 14.83 -14.44
CA PHE A 106 13.73 15.26 -15.44
C PHE A 106 12.43 15.70 -14.77
N HIS A 107 11.73 16.65 -15.39
CA HIS A 107 10.45 17.21 -14.92
C HIS A 107 9.33 17.06 -15.96
N SER A 108 9.62 16.47 -17.11
CA SER A 108 8.66 16.23 -18.17
C SER A 108 8.95 14.93 -18.93
N ALA A 109 7.93 14.37 -19.57
CA ALA A 109 8.10 13.20 -20.44
C ALA A 109 9.03 13.52 -21.63
N ALA A 110 9.02 14.76 -22.13
CA ALA A 110 9.91 15.19 -23.20
C ALA A 110 11.38 15.18 -22.76
N GLU A 111 11.68 15.66 -21.56
CA GLU A 111 13.02 15.59 -20.96
C GLU A 111 13.47 14.15 -20.75
N LEU A 112 12.62 13.30 -20.16
CA LEU A 112 12.92 11.87 -19.97
C LEU A 112 13.30 11.21 -21.30
N LEU A 113 12.48 11.38 -22.35
CA LEU A 113 12.75 10.79 -23.67
C LEU A 113 14.00 11.39 -24.32
N SER A 114 14.30 12.67 -24.09
CA SER A 114 15.54 13.30 -24.56
C SER A 114 16.75 12.67 -23.88
N LEU A 115 16.74 12.51 -22.55
CA LEU A 115 17.82 11.90 -21.79
C LEU A 115 18.05 10.44 -22.21
N CYS A 116 16.98 9.64 -22.33
CA CYS A 116 17.08 8.27 -22.83
C CYS A 116 17.79 8.20 -24.20
N LYS A 117 17.45 9.10 -25.14
CA LYS A 117 18.09 9.16 -26.46
C LYS A 117 19.55 9.59 -26.39
N THR A 118 19.85 10.63 -25.61
CA THR A 118 21.20 11.18 -25.45
C THR A 118 22.16 10.18 -24.81
N HIS A 119 21.68 9.40 -23.83
CA HIS A 119 22.51 8.47 -23.08
C HIS A 119 22.40 7.01 -23.57
N HIS A 120 21.59 6.76 -24.60
CA HIS A 120 21.34 5.41 -25.14
C HIS A 120 20.81 4.42 -24.10
N LEU A 121 19.95 4.89 -23.18
CA LEU A 121 19.34 4.10 -22.12
C LEU A 121 17.84 3.93 -22.37
N SER A 122 17.29 2.77 -22.03
CA SER A 122 15.84 2.62 -21.86
C SER A 122 15.34 3.41 -20.65
N VAL A 123 14.02 3.55 -20.51
CA VAL A 123 13.42 4.25 -19.35
C VAL A 123 13.79 3.55 -18.04
N SER A 124 13.72 2.22 -17.98
CA SER A 124 14.05 1.48 -16.75
C SER A 124 15.53 1.52 -16.42
N GLU A 125 16.42 1.49 -17.41
CA GLU A 125 17.86 1.67 -17.18
C GLU A 125 18.18 3.08 -16.66
N LEU A 126 17.57 4.14 -17.24
CA LEU A 126 17.74 5.51 -16.75
C LEU A 126 17.22 5.65 -15.31
N MET A 127 16.05 5.09 -15.01
CA MET A 127 15.50 5.08 -13.66
C MET A 127 16.39 4.32 -12.67
N LEU A 128 16.96 3.19 -13.09
CA LEU A 128 17.90 2.41 -12.27
C LEU A 128 19.16 3.21 -11.94
N GLU A 129 19.73 3.93 -12.91
CA GLU A 129 20.88 4.82 -12.68
C GLU A 129 20.54 5.98 -11.73
N ASN A 130 19.33 6.51 -11.78
CA ASN A 130 18.88 7.50 -10.80
C ASN A 130 18.75 6.89 -9.40
N GLU A 131 18.11 5.73 -9.27
CA GLU A 131 17.90 5.02 -8.00
C GLU A 131 19.23 4.64 -7.30
N LYS A 132 20.29 4.39 -8.07
CA LYS A 132 21.65 4.13 -7.56
C LYS A 132 22.22 5.26 -6.69
N SER A 133 21.62 6.44 -6.73
CA SER A 133 22.00 7.59 -5.89
C SER A 133 21.64 7.41 -4.42
N TRP A 134 20.69 6.53 -4.10
CA TRP A 134 20.27 6.26 -2.72
C TRP A 134 20.67 4.88 -2.22
N ARG A 135 20.79 3.89 -3.11
CA ARG A 135 20.99 2.47 -2.76
C ARG A 135 21.83 1.78 -3.82
N SER A 136 22.44 0.64 -3.50
CA SER A 136 23.12 -0.18 -4.49
C SER A 136 22.11 -0.84 -5.46
N GLU A 137 22.57 -1.21 -6.65
CA GLU A 137 21.74 -1.94 -7.63
C GLU A 137 21.16 -3.24 -7.05
N ALA A 138 21.95 -3.97 -6.28
CA ALA A 138 21.53 -5.21 -5.65
C ALA A 138 20.38 -4.99 -4.66
N GLU A 139 20.45 -3.92 -3.85
CA GLU A 139 19.37 -3.55 -2.92
C GLU A 139 18.10 -3.13 -3.67
N ILE A 140 18.23 -2.35 -4.75
CA ILE A 140 17.10 -1.93 -5.58
C ILE A 140 16.38 -3.16 -6.15
N ARG A 141 17.13 -4.07 -6.77
CA ARG A 141 16.60 -5.31 -7.34
C ARG A 141 15.93 -6.19 -6.27
N SER A 142 16.57 -6.36 -5.11
CA SER A 142 15.99 -7.13 -3.99
C SER A 142 14.65 -6.54 -3.55
N LYS A 143 14.58 -5.22 -3.34
CA LYS A 143 13.36 -4.55 -2.90
C LYS A 143 12.22 -4.63 -3.92
N ILE A 144 12.52 -4.50 -5.22
CA ILE A 144 11.51 -4.70 -6.27
C ILE A 144 10.95 -6.12 -6.23
N MET A 145 11.81 -7.13 -6.03
CA MET A 145 11.38 -8.52 -5.92
C MET A 145 10.59 -8.80 -4.63
N GLU A 146 10.91 -8.13 -3.52
CA GLU A 146 10.13 -8.17 -2.28
C GLU A 146 8.73 -7.59 -2.48
N ILE A 147 8.63 -6.40 -3.11
CA ILE A 147 7.35 -5.78 -3.50
C ILE A 147 6.55 -6.74 -4.38
N TRP A 148 7.19 -7.33 -5.38
CA TRP A 148 6.55 -8.26 -6.29
C TRP A 148 6.03 -9.50 -5.57
N LYS A 149 6.81 -10.06 -4.64
CA LYS A 149 6.38 -11.20 -3.81
C LYS A 149 5.13 -10.87 -2.99
N VAL A 150 5.06 -9.68 -2.38
CA VAL A 150 3.87 -9.25 -1.63
C VAL A 150 2.67 -9.07 -2.55
N MET A 151 2.87 -8.47 -3.74
CA MET A 151 1.84 -8.36 -4.78
C MET A 151 1.27 -9.73 -5.19
N GLN A 152 2.13 -10.72 -5.42
CA GLN A 152 1.73 -12.10 -5.72
C GLN A 152 0.92 -12.72 -4.59
N GLN A 153 1.37 -12.55 -3.34
CA GLN A 153 0.66 -13.09 -2.18
C GLN A 153 -0.72 -12.45 -2.03
N CYS A 154 -0.84 -11.14 -2.26
CA CYS A 154 -2.11 -10.42 -2.24
C CYS A 154 -3.08 -10.97 -3.29
N ILE A 155 -2.63 -11.16 -4.54
CA ILE A 155 -3.45 -11.80 -5.58
C ILE A 155 -3.87 -13.20 -5.11
N HIS A 156 -2.93 -14.03 -4.67
CA HIS A 156 -3.22 -15.40 -4.25
C HIS A 156 -4.29 -15.46 -3.15
N ASN A 157 -4.15 -14.64 -2.11
CA ASN A 157 -5.14 -14.55 -1.04
C ASN A 157 -6.53 -14.18 -1.58
N GLY A 158 -6.60 -13.16 -2.44
CA GLY A 158 -7.87 -12.74 -3.05
C GLY A 158 -8.50 -13.81 -3.95
N LEU A 159 -7.71 -14.69 -4.57
CA LEU A 159 -8.20 -15.80 -5.39
C LEU A 159 -8.78 -16.96 -4.57
N ILE A 160 -8.37 -17.14 -3.30
CA ILE A 160 -8.78 -18.27 -2.45
C ILE A 160 -9.80 -17.90 -1.37
N ASN A 161 -9.80 -16.63 -0.95
CA ASN A 161 -10.67 -16.12 0.11
C ASN A 161 -12.10 -15.91 -0.42
N ASP A 162 -13.09 -16.29 0.38
CA ASP A 162 -14.52 -16.05 0.14
C ASP A 162 -15.09 -15.29 1.35
N GLY A 163 -16.35 -14.87 1.27
CA GLY A 163 -17.06 -14.21 2.34
C GLY A 163 -17.60 -12.84 1.95
N ILE A 164 -17.94 -12.06 2.98
CA ILE A 164 -18.50 -10.72 2.86
C ILE A 164 -17.44 -9.71 3.33
N LEU A 165 -17.23 -8.67 2.55
CA LEU A 165 -16.30 -7.58 2.90
C LEU A 165 -16.86 -6.78 4.08
N PRO A 166 -15.99 -6.31 4.99
CA PRO A 166 -16.39 -5.44 6.10
C PRO A 166 -16.87 -4.07 5.58
N GLY A 167 -17.47 -3.26 6.48
CA GLY A 167 -17.94 -1.91 6.15
C GLY A 167 -19.45 -1.75 5.92
N GLY A 168 -20.26 -2.75 6.30
CA GLY A 168 -21.73 -2.62 6.39
C GLY A 168 -22.50 -2.63 5.05
N LEU A 169 -21.80 -2.65 3.91
CA LEU A 169 -22.42 -2.66 2.57
C LEU A 169 -22.81 -4.06 2.06
N ASN A 170 -22.57 -5.12 2.85
CA ASN A 170 -22.88 -6.52 2.50
C ASN A 170 -22.32 -6.97 1.13
N VAL A 171 -21.15 -6.44 0.74
CA VAL A 171 -20.52 -6.75 -0.54
C VAL A 171 -19.87 -8.12 -0.45
N LYS A 172 -20.30 -9.06 -1.30
CA LYS A 172 -19.71 -10.41 -1.38
C LYS A 172 -18.41 -10.38 -2.19
N ARG A 173 -17.40 -11.12 -1.73
CA ARG A 173 -16.23 -11.46 -2.53
C ARG A 173 -16.62 -12.26 -3.77
N ARG A 174 -15.99 -11.96 -4.90
CA ARG A 174 -16.32 -12.53 -6.23
C ARG A 174 -15.09 -13.15 -6.89
N ALA A 175 -13.87 -12.75 -6.52
CA ALA A 175 -12.65 -13.19 -7.18
C ALA A 175 -12.53 -14.72 -7.22
N LYS A 176 -12.68 -15.41 -6.08
CA LYS A 176 -12.66 -16.88 -6.02
C LYS A 176 -13.60 -17.57 -6.99
N LYS A 177 -14.87 -17.15 -7.02
CA LYS A 177 -15.89 -17.75 -7.92
C LYS A 177 -15.58 -17.52 -9.39
N ILE A 178 -14.99 -16.37 -9.73
CA ILE A 178 -14.56 -16.06 -11.10
C ILE A 178 -13.32 -16.91 -11.45
N HIS A 179 -12.37 -17.03 -10.53
CA HIS A 179 -11.18 -17.87 -10.67
C HIS A 179 -11.54 -19.33 -10.96
N ASP A 180 -12.41 -19.93 -10.13
CA ASP A 180 -12.87 -21.30 -10.32
C ASP A 180 -13.57 -21.49 -11.68
N LYS A 181 -14.36 -20.51 -12.12
CA LYS A 181 -15.00 -20.53 -13.44
C LYS A 181 -13.98 -20.49 -14.57
N LEU A 182 -12.95 -19.64 -14.48
CA LEU A 182 -11.92 -19.50 -15.50
C LEU A 182 -11.05 -20.76 -15.61
N LEU A 183 -10.67 -21.37 -14.48
CA LEU A 183 -9.92 -22.64 -14.49
C LEU A 183 -10.71 -23.80 -15.11
N ASN A 184 -12.04 -23.81 -14.93
CA ASN A 184 -12.90 -24.86 -15.46
C ASN A 184 -13.26 -24.70 -16.95
N LYS A 185 -12.93 -23.56 -17.59
CA LYS A 185 -13.10 -23.40 -19.05
C LYS A 185 -12.06 -24.23 -19.80
N LYS A 186 -12.40 -25.49 -20.12
CA LYS A 186 -11.65 -26.33 -21.06
C LYS A 186 -12.10 -26.03 -22.51
N ASN A 187 -11.19 -25.54 -23.37
CA ASN A 187 -11.32 -25.29 -24.84
C ASN A 187 -12.05 -23.98 -25.25
N SER A 188 -11.80 -23.26 -26.37
CA SER A 188 -10.90 -23.34 -27.54
C SER A 188 -11.02 -22.04 -28.40
N ASN A 189 -10.07 -21.77 -29.31
CA ASN A 189 -9.97 -20.73 -30.38
C ASN A 189 -9.30 -19.36 -30.07
N LEU A 190 -8.65 -18.77 -31.09
CA LEU A 190 -7.85 -17.52 -31.00
C LEU A 190 -8.65 -16.25 -30.65
N ILE A 191 -9.94 -16.15 -31.01
CA ILE A 191 -10.80 -15.02 -30.58
C ILE A 191 -11.09 -15.11 -29.07
N VAL A 192 -11.08 -16.34 -28.54
CA VAL A 192 -11.31 -16.64 -27.14
C VAL A 192 -10.07 -16.29 -26.29
N THR A 193 -8.86 -16.27 -26.87
CA THR A 193 -7.63 -15.93 -26.11
C THR A 193 -7.52 -14.45 -25.72
N THR A 194 -7.95 -13.49 -26.55
CA THR A 194 -7.94 -12.06 -26.18
C THR A 194 -8.99 -11.71 -25.13
N PHE A 195 -10.19 -12.32 -25.21
CA PHE A 195 -11.20 -12.17 -24.15
C PHE A 195 -10.73 -12.81 -22.83
N HIS A 196 -9.99 -13.93 -22.90
CA HIS A 196 -9.38 -14.53 -21.71
C HIS A 196 -8.33 -13.65 -21.06
N ALA A 197 -7.52 -12.92 -21.84
CA ALA A 197 -6.53 -12.00 -21.29
C ALA A 197 -7.18 -10.94 -20.38
N MET A 198 -8.25 -10.30 -20.87
CA MET A 198 -9.01 -9.31 -20.11
C MET A 198 -9.69 -9.93 -18.88
N GLU A 199 -10.26 -11.14 -19.00
CA GLU A 199 -10.86 -11.85 -17.86
C GLU A 199 -9.86 -12.10 -16.73
N TRP A 200 -8.63 -12.54 -17.06
CA TRP A 200 -7.57 -12.79 -16.08
C TRP A 200 -7.04 -11.51 -15.44
N VAL A 201 -6.76 -10.46 -16.22
CA VAL A 201 -6.31 -9.17 -15.67
C VAL A 201 -7.38 -8.58 -14.75
N ASN A 202 -8.64 -8.59 -15.15
CA ASN A 202 -9.75 -8.11 -14.31
C ASN A 202 -9.90 -8.93 -13.03
N LEU A 203 -9.74 -10.26 -13.11
CA LEU A 203 -9.75 -11.13 -11.94
C LEU A 203 -8.62 -10.79 -10.97
N PHE A 204 -7.39 -10.65 -11.44
CA PHE A 204 -6.25 -10.34 -10.56
C PHE A 204 -6.41 -8.97 -9.90
N ALA A 205 -6.90 -7.95 -10.64
CA ALA A 205 -7.17 -6.63 -10.08
C ALA A 205 -8.28 -6.68 -9.02
N LEU A 206 -9.34 -7.44 -9.28
CA LEU A 206 -10.44 -7.65 -8.34
C LEU A 206 -9.97 -8.38 -7.08
N ALA A 207 -9.11 -9.41 -7.21
CA ALA A 207 -8.55 -10.15 -6.09
C ALA A 207 -7.79 -9.23 -5.12
N VAL A 208 -6.92 -8.36 -5.66
CA VAL A 208 -6.17 -7.37 -4.85
C VAL A 208 -7.11 -6.37 -4.19
N ASN A 209 -8.10 -5.86 -4.92
CA ASN A 209 -9.04 -4.87 -4.37
C ASN A 209 -9.94 -5.48 -3.28
N GLU A 210 -10.32 -6.76 -3.39
CA GLU A 210 -11.06 -7.48 -2.36
C GLU A 210 -10.20 -7.73 -1.11
N GLU A 211 -8.90 -8.03 -1.26
CA GLU A 211 -7.97 -8.12 -0.13
C GLU A 211 -7.76 -6.76 0.55
N ASN A 212 -7.59 -5.69 -0.23
CA ASN A 212 -7.51 -4.32 0.29
C ASN A 212 -8.74 -3.97 1.14
N ALA A 213 -9.93 -4.20 0.59
CA ALA A 213 -11.19 -3.88 1.26
C ALA A 213 -11.43 -4.72 2.53
N ALA A 214 -10.79 -5.88 2.64
CA ALA A 214 -10.86 -6.74 3.83
C ALA A 214 -9.78 -6.44 4.87
N GLY A 215 -8.94 -5.42 4.68
CA GLY A 215 -7.83 -5.11 5.59
C GLY A 215 -6.63 -6.05 5.45
N GLY A 216 -6.54 -6.78 4.34
CA GLY A 216 -5.37 -7.60 4.01
C GLY A 216 -4.15 -6.75 3.67
N ARG A 217 -2.98 -7.40 3.62
CA ARG A 217 -1.74 -6.74 3.22
C ARG A 217 -1.74 -6.41 1.74
N VAL A 218 -1.44 -5.16 1.41
CA VAL A 218 -1.42 -4.63 0.04
C VAL A 218 -0.18 -3.77 -0.20
N VAL A 219 0.24 -3.67 -1.46
CA VAL A 219 1.28 -2.73 -1.88
C VAL A 219 0.62 -1.55 -2.58
N THR A 220 1.02 -0.32 -2.23
CA THR A 220 0.56 0.89 -2.89
C THR A 220 1.04 0.93 -4.35
N ALA A 221 0.14 1.30 -5.28
CA ALA A 221 0.50 1.44 -6.69
C ALA A 221 -0.37 2.47 -7.44
N PRO A 222 -0.28 3.79 -7.15
CA PRO A 222 0.54 4.45 -6.12
C PRO A 222 -0.19 4.60 -4.77
N THR A 223 -1.43 4.14 -4.65
CA THR A 223 -2.23 4.16 -3.41
C THR A 223 -2.90 2.81 -3.20
N ASN A 224 -3.43 2.55 -2.00
CA ASN A 224 -4.17 1.31 -1.73
C ASN A 224 -5.41 1.16 -2.63
N GLY A 225 -6.10 2.25 -2.94
CA GLY A 225 -7.29 2.23 -3.82
C GLY A 225 -6.99 1.86 -5.27
N ALA A 226 -5.75 2.08 -5.73
CA ALA A 226 -5.28 1.71 -7.06
C ALA A 226 -4.39 0.46 -7.08
N ALA A 227 -4.21 -0.20 -5.92
CA ALA A 227 -3.24 -1.27 -5.72
C ALA A 227 -3.39 -2.45 -6.68
N GLY A 228 -4.59 -2.71 -7.21
CA GLY A 228 -4.84 -3.87 -8.07
C GLY A 228 -4.28 -3.78 -9.50
N ILE A 229 -3.96 -2.60 -10.03
CA ILE A 229 -3.69 -2.44 -11.47
C ILE A 229 -2.32 -3.01 -11.87
N ILE A 230 -1.24 -2.50 -11.26
CA ILE A 230 0.13 -2.96 -11.52
C ILE A 230 0.30 -4.47 -11.30
N PRO A 231 -0.07 -5.04 -10.14
CA PRO A 231 0.11 -6.46 -9.92
C PRO A 231 -0.73 -7.31 -10.87
N ALA A 232 -1.92 -6.88 -11.27
CA ALA A 232 -2.74 -7.64 -12.22
C ALA A 232 -2.08 -7.77 -13.59
N VAL A 233 -1.54 -6.67 -14.14
CA VAL A 233 -0.86 -6.67 -15.43
C VAL A 233 0.43 -7.49 -15.36
N LEU A 234 1.23 -7.30 -14.31
CA LEU A 234 2.49 -8.02 -14.12
C LEU A 234 2.25 -9.53 -13.90
N TYR A 235 1.25 -9.90 -13.10
CA TYR A 235 0.91 -11.30 -12.85
C TYR A 235 0.38 -11.99 -14.10
N TYR A 236 -0.40 -11.28 -14.92
CA TYR A 236 -0.78 -11.78 -16.24
C TYR A 236 0.45 -12.02 -17.12
N TYR A 237 1.36 -11.05 -17.20
CA TYR A 237 2.59 -11.18 -17.97
C TYR A 237 3.42 -12.40 -17.51
N VAL A 238 3.66 -12.55 -16.21
CA VAL A 238 4.44 -13.66 -15.66
C VAL A 238 3.76 -15.02 -15.88
N THR A 239 2.43 -15.08 -15.79
CA THR A 239 1.67 -16.34 -15.92
C THR A 239 1.56 -16.82 -17.36
N PHE A 240 1.39 -15.91 -18.33
CA PHE A 240 1.04 -16.26 -19.70
C PHE A 240 2.11 -15.94 -20.75
N SER A 241 3.14 -15.15 -20.42
CA SER A 241 4.26 -14.90 -21.31
C SER A 241 5.24 -16.08 -21.29
N LYS A 242 5.70 -16.49 -22.48
CA LYS A 242 6.76 -17.51 -22.62
C LYS A 242 8.16 -16.97 -22.34
N ASP A 243 8.28 -15.65 -22.24
CA ASP A 243 9.54 -14.92 -22.23
C ASP A 243 9.80 -14.27 -20.86
N PHE A 244 9.45 -14.98 -19.80
CA PHE A 244 9.58 -14.52 -18.41
C PHE A 244 11.03 -14.64 -17.89
N SER A 245 11.48 -13.61 -17.19
CA SER A 245 12.65 -13.64 -16.31
C SER A 245 12.48 -12.62 -15.19
N GLU A 246 13.17 -12.80 -14.06
CA GLU A 246 13.16 -11.81 -12.97
C GLU A 246 13.68 -10.45 -13.43
N ASP A 247 14.65 -10.43 -14.36
CA ASP A 247 15.16 -9.18 -14.93
C ASP A 247 14.07 -8.36 -15.64
N LYS A 248 13.05 -9.01 -16.21
CA LYS A 248 11.91 -8.34 -16.82
C LYS A 248 10.81 -7.93 -15.84
N VAL A 249 10.86 -8.42 -14.61
CA VAL A 249 10.02 -7.90 -13.52
C VAL A 249 10.64 -6.62 -12.98
N VAL A 250 11.97 -6.55 -12.94
CA VAL A 250 12.72 -5.37 -12.51
C VAL A 250 12.65 -4.22 -13.54
N ARG A 251 12.59 -4.54 -14.83
CA ARG A 251 12.57 -3.59 -15.95
C ARG A 251 11.18 -3.12 -16.33
#